data_AF-A0A0C9X224-F1
#
_entry.id   AF-A0A0C9X224-F1
#
_cell.length_a   1.000
_cell.length_b   1.000
_cell.length_c   1.000
_cell.angle_alpha   90.00
_cell.angle_beta   90.00
_cell.angle_gamma   90.00
#
_symmetry.space_group_name_H-M   'P 1'
#
loop_
_entity.id
_entity.type
_entity.pdbx_description
1 polymer ?
#
loop_
_entity_poly.entity_id
_entity_poly.type
_entity_poly.pdbx_seq_one_letter_code
_entity_poly.pdbx_strand_id
1 'polypeptide(L)'
;MQRDVTKDTDLVEWWQDHAQLFPTLARIALNVLPAQASSVPCERLFSGTKQIATDRRASLGPIVFEEIVITKSAWGPDLYDMAAWNESQVKDVELFDFEELLLDDTDRLAWDKDMEADVVDGW
;
A
#
# COMPACT_ATOMS: atom_id res chain seq x y z
N MET A 1 -41.97 -21.06 -14.31
CA MET A 1 -41.00 -19.96 -14.55
C MET A 1 -39.67 -20.39 -13.96
N GLN A 2 -38.83 -21.01 -14.77
CA GLN A 2 -37.46 -21.37 -14.40
C GLN A 2 -36.59 -20.22 -14.88
N ARG A 3 -36.04 -19.42 -13.96
CA ARG A 3 -35.01 -18.44 -14.35
C ARG A 3 -33.77 -19.26 -14.70
N ASP A 4 -33.31 -19.15 -15.94
CA ASP A 4 -32.09 -19.81 -16.39
C ASP A 4 -30.90 -19.23 -15.61
N VAL A 5 -30.28 -20.05 -14.77
CA VAL A 5 -29.02 -19.70 -14.11
C VAL A 5 -27.94 -19.69 -15.19
N THR A 6 -27.46 -18.49 -15.54
CA THR A 6 -26.34 -18.28 -16.46
C THR A 6 -25.01 -18.41 -15.72
N LYS A 7 -23.91 -18.63 -16.44
CA LYS A 7 -22.56 -18.77 -15.84
C LYS A 7 -22.11 -17.54 -15.05
N ASP A 8 -22.63 -16.37 -15.41
CA ASP A 8 -22.28 -15.08 -14.80
C ASP A 8 -23.24 -14.69 -13.66
N THR A 9 -24.12 -15.60 -13.24
CA THR A 9 -25.05 -15.33 -12.14
C THR A 9 -24.29 -15.34 -10.81
N ASP A 10 -24.47 -14.32 -9.98
CA ASP A 10 -24.03 -14.36 -8.60
C ASP A 10 -24.87 -15.38 -7.82
N LEU A 11 -24.26 -16.52 -7.52
CA LEU A 11 -24.90 -17.60 -6.78
C LEU A 11 -25.22 -17.21 -5.34
N VAL A 12 -24.42 -16.33 -4.74
CA VAL A 12 -24.64 -15.86 -3.36
C VAL A 12 -25.89 -14.99 -3.31
N GLU A 13 -25.99 -14.01 -4.22
CA GLU A 13 -27.19 -13.18 -4.36
C GLU A 13 -28.42 -14.03 -4.67
N TRP A 14 -28.30 -15.00 -5.57
CA TRP A 14 -29.40 -15.89 -5.92
C TRP A 14 -29.92 -16.68 -4.71
N TRP A 15 -29.02 -17.26 -3.89
CA TRP A 15 -29.44 -18.00 -2.68
C TRP A 15 -29.99 -17.10 -1.58
N GLN A 16 -29.59 -15.82 -1.51
CA GLN A 16 -30.18 -14.83 -0.62
C GLN A 16 -31.65 -14.57 -1.00
N ASP A 17 -31.92 -14.33 -2.29
CA ASP A 17 -33.26 -14.08 -2.80
C ASP A 17 -34.21 -15.27 -2.61
N HIS A 18 -33.70 -16.50 -2.72
CA HIS A 18 -34.47 -17.73 -2.61
C HIS A 18 -34.48 -18.33 -1.19
N ALA A 19 -33.94 -17.63 -0.20
CA ALA A 19 -33.85 -18.10 1.18
C ALA A 19 -35.24 -18.34 1.81
N GLN A 20 -36.27 -17.59 1.41
CA GLN A 20 -37.64 -17.81 1.89
C GLN A 20 -38.25 -19.12 1.37
N LEU A 21 -37.89 -19.52 0.15
CA LEU A 21 -38.38 -20.75 -0.47
C LEU A 21 -37.62 -21.98 0.01
N PHE A 22 -36.31 -21.83 0.26
CA PHE A 22 -35.42 -22.92 0.68
C PHE A 22 -34.54 -22.54 1.87
N PRO A 23 -35.10 -22.30 3.07
CA PRO A 23 -34.37 -21.73 4.19
C PRO A 23 -33.17 -22.56 4.66
N THR A 24 -33.33 -23.89 4.73
CA THR A 24 -32.24 -24.78 5.15
C THR A 24 -31.15 -24.87 4.09
N LEU A 25 -31.53 -24.96 2.82
CA LEU A 25 -30.59 -25.13 1.72
C LEU A 25 -29.84 -23.84 1.42
N ALA A 26 -30.54 -22.71 1.42
CA ALA A 26 -29.94 -21.38 1.30
C ALA A 26 -28.93 -21.12 2.43
N ARG A 27 -29.23 -21.50 3.67
CA ARG A 27 -28.28 -21.38 4.77
C ARG A 27 -26.99 -22.19 4.54
N ILE A 28 -27.10 -23.41 4.02
CA ILE A 28 -25.92 -24.23 3.70
C ILE A 28 -25.15 -23.61 2.54
N ALA A 29 -25.84 -23.22 1.47
CA ALA A 29 -25.23 -22.60 0.30
C ALA A 29 -24.50 -21.30 0.64
N LEU A 30 -25.10 -20.43 1.45
CA LEU A 30 -24.51 -19.16 1.88
C LEU A 30 -23.35 -19.34 2.88
N ASN A 31 -23.23 -20.50 3.53
CA ASN A 31 -22.06 -20.82 4.34
C ASN A 31 -20.88 -21.35 3.51
N VAL A 32 -21.17 -22.09 2.42
CA VAL A 32 -20.15 -22.80 1.65
C VAL A 32 -19.66 -21.99 0.45
N LEU A 33 -20.56 -21.33 -0.28
CA LEU A 33 -20.23 -20.61 -1.52
C LEU A 33 -19.31 -19.41 -1.30
N PRO A 34 -19.49 -18.57 -0.26
CA PRO A 34 -18.57 -17.46 -0.01
C PRO A 34 -17.22 -17.90 0.58
N ALA A 35 -17.08 -19.18 0.98
CA ALA A 35 -15.83 -19.67 1.52
C ALA A 35 -14.77 -19.67 0.42
N GLN A 36 -13.67 -18.96 0.67
CA GLN A 36 -12.58 -18.89 -0.28
C GLN A 36 -11.95 -20.28 -0.49
N ALA A 37 -11.83 -20.71 -1.74
CA ALA A 37 -11.21 -21.99 -2.07
C ALA A 37 -9.67 -22.04 -1.89
N SER A 38 -9.03 -20.88 -1.64
CA SER A 38 -7.57 -20.75 -1.58
C SER A 38 -7.11 -19.85 -0.44
N SER A 39 -5.89 -20.06 0.07
CA SER A 39 -5.20 -19.15 1.00
C SER A 39 -4.70 -17.85 0.36
N VAL A 40 -4.85 -17.67 -0.95
CA VAL A 40 -4.31 -16.50 -1.67
C VAL A 40 -4.71 -15.14 -1.06
N PRO A 41 -5.97 -14.90 -0.64
CA PRO A 41 -6.33 -13.62 -0.03
C PRO A 41 -5.63 -13.37 1.31
N CYS A 42 -5.49 -14.40 2.15
CA CYS A 42 -4.78 -14.21 3.42
C CYS A 42 -3.29 -14.00 3.17
N GLU A 43 -2.67 -14.69 2.21
CA GLU A 43 -1.28 -14.45 1.79
C GLU A 43 -1.06 -13.04 1.22
N ARG A 44 -2.00 -12.51 0.43
CA ARG A 44 -1.95 -11.12 -0.06
C ARG A 44 -2.04 -10.13 1.10
N LEU A 45 -2.97 -10.36 2.03
CA LEU A 45 -3.14 -9.55 3.24
C LEU A 45 -1.84 -9.54 4.06
N PHE A 46 -1.28 -10.72 4.35
CA PHE A 46 -0.02 -10.83 5.11
C PHE A 46 1.19 -10.22 4.37
N SER A 47 1.23 -10.33 3.04
CA SER A 47 2.28 -9.72 2.24
C SER A 47 2.22 -8.19 2.28
N GLY A 48 1.01 -7.62 2.21
CA GLY A 48 0.77 -6.18 2.31
C GLY A 48 0.96 -5.60 3.71
N THR A 49 0.95 -6.45 4.75
CA THR A 49 1.21 -6.04 6.13
C THR A 49 2.66 -6.18 6.54
N LYS A 50 3.57 -6.67 5.68
CA LYS A 50 5.00 -6.80 5.99
C LYS A 50 5.61 -5.51 6.53
N GLN A 51 5.27 -4.35 5.94
CA GLN A 51 5.77 -3.04 6.40
C GLN A 51 5.30 -2.69 7.82
N ILE A 52 4.09 -3.10 8.20
CA ILE A 52 3.51 -2.90 9.53
C ILE A 52 4.09 -3.91 10.53
N ALA A 53 4.33 -5.14 10.07
CA ALA A 53 4.86 -6.24 10.88
C ALA A 53 6.37 -6.13 11.14
N THR A 54 7.11 -5.34 10.35
CA THR A 54 8.56 -5.28 10.48
C THR A 54 8.95 -4.55 11.77
N ASP A 55 9.50 -5.30 12.72
CA ASP A 55 9.91 -4.85 14.06
C ASP A 55 10.83 -3.62 14.04
N ARG A 56 11.59 -3.43 12.94
CA ARG A 56 12.53 -2.32 12.73
C ARG A 56 11.92 -0.91 12.81
N ARG A 57 10.61 -0.75 12.62
CA ARG A 57 9.98 0.60 12.60
C ARG A 57 8.83 0.80 13.58
N ALA A 58 8.25 -0.26 14.16
CA ALA A 58 6.99 -0.10 14.89
C ALA A 58 6.89 -0.83 16.24
N SER A 59 7.78 -1.79 16.58
CA SER A 59 7.74 -2.57 17.84
C SER A 59 6.32 -2.88 18.34
N LEU A 60 5.45 -3.34 17.44
CA LEU A 60 4.03 -3.51 17.72
C LEU A 60 3.80 -4.85 18.42
N GLY A 61 3.05 -4.80 19.53
CA GLY A 61 2.52 -6.03 20.12
C GLY A 61 1.52 -6.73 19.18
N PRO A 62 1.30 -8.04 19.35
CA PRO A 62 0.46 -8.83 18.45
C PRO A 62 -0.98 -8.32 18.37
N ILE A 63 -1.54 -7.82 19.48
CA ILE A 63 -2.90 -7.29 19.55
C ILE A 63 -3.04 -6.03 18.68
N VAL A 64 -2.14 -5.07 18.86
CA VAL A 64 -2.16 -3.80 18.10
C VAL A 64 -1.91 -4.06 16.62
N PHE A 65 -1.04 -5.01 16.30
CA PHE A 65 -0.83 -5.43 14.92
C PHE A 65 -2.13 -5.95 14.30
N GLU A 66 -2.83 -6.88 14.96
CA GLU A 66 -4.09 -7.45 14.49
C GLU A 66 -5.16 -6.37 14.26
N GLU A 67 -5.34 -5.47 15.23
CA GLU A 67 -6.29 -4.36 15.11
C GLU A 67 -6.00 -3.49 13.88
N ILE A 68 -4.74 -3.08 13.69
CA ILE A 68 -4.33 -2.26 12.54
C ILE A 68 -4.59 -3.00 11.22
N VAL A 69 -4.28 -4.30 11.15
CA VAL A 69 -4.50 -5.09 9.94
C VAL A 69 -5.99 -5.21 9.62
N ILE A 70 -6.84 -5.44 10.62
CA ILE A 70 -8.30 -5.52 10.45
C ILE A 70 -8.86 -4.17 9.99
N THR A 71 -8.49 -3.07 10.67
CA THR A 71 -8.95 -1.72 10.29
C THR A 71 -8.51 -1.37 8.88
N LYS A 72 -7.25 -1.66 8.51
CA LYS A 72 -6.75 -1.47 7.14
C LYS A 72 -7.51 -2.32 6.12
N SER A 73 -7.76 -3.59 6.41
CA SER A 73 -8.48 -4.48 5.48
C SER A 73 -9.93 -4.06 5.28
N ALA A 74 -10.59 -3.61 6.34
CA ALA A 74 -12.01 -3.26 6.28
C ALA A 74 -12.24 -1.89 5.64
N TRP A 75 -11.34 -0.92 5.88
CA TRP A 75 -11.56 0.49 5.48
C TRP A 75 -10.63 0.94 4.35
N GLY A 76 -9.60 0.14 4.03
CA GLY A 76 -8.59 0.48 3.02
C GLY A 76 -9.11 0.80 1.62
N PRO A 77 -10.11 0.08 1.06
CA PRO A 77 -10.65 0.39 -0.26
C PRO A 77 -11.30 1.78 -0.36
N ASP A 78 -11.86 2.26 0.75
CA ASP A 78 -12.57 3.55 0.83
C ASP A 78 -11.68 4.68 1.38
N LEU A 79 -10.47 4.35 1.83
CA LEU A 79 -9.57 5.33 2.43
C LEU A 79 -8.82 6.10 1.34
N TYR A 80 -8.90 7.43 1.40
CA TYR A 80 -8.14 8.31 0.52
C TYR A 80 -6.62 8.11 0.70
N ASP A 81 -5.95 7.69 -0.37
CA ASP A 81 -4.50 7.47 -0.36
C ASP A 81 -3.76 8.83 -0.45
N MET A 82 -3.55 9.41 0.73
CA MET A 82 -2.78 10.64 0.91
C MET A 82 -1.35 10.49 0.40
N ALA A 83 -0.77 9.29 0.42
CA ALA A 83 0.60 9.07 -0.04
C ALA A 83 0.68 9.11 -1.56
N ALA A 84 -0.24 8.44 -2.25
CA ALA A 84 -0.37 8.55 -3.71
C ALA A 84 -0.69 9.99 -4.14
N TRP A 85 -1.54 10.69 -3.39
CA TRP A 85 -1.78 12.12 -3.63
C TRP A 85 -0.51 12.96 -3.44
N ASN A 86 0.23 12.76 -2.35
CA ASN A 86 1.48 13.47 -2.13
C ASN A 86 2.51 13.17 -3.23
N GLU A 87 2.66 11.92 -3.63
CA GLU A 87 3.54 11.50 -4.73
C GLU A 87 3.15 12.19 -6.04
N SER A 88 1.85 12.31 -6.34
CA SER A 88 1.36 13.05 -7.51
C SER A 88 1.67 14.55 -7.48
N GLN A 89 1.90 15.10 -6.28
CA GLN A 89 2.22 16.52 -6.06
C GLN A 89 3.72 16.76 -5.86
N VAL A 90 4.53 15.70 -5.77
CA VAL A 90 5.99 15.84 -5.82
C VAL A 90 6.33 16.34 -7.22
N LYS A 91 6.78 17.58 -7.29
CA LYS A 91 7.35 18.11 -8.52
C LYS A 91 8.60 17.29 -8.84
N ASP A 92 8.65 16.73 -10.05
CA ASP A 92 9.91 16.26 -10.62
C ASP A 92 10.88 17.43 -10.56
N VAL A 93 11.93 17.29 -9.76
CA VAL A 93 12.98 18.30 -9.71
C VAL A 93 13.95 17.99 -10.82
N GLU A 94 13.99 18.83 -11.86
CA GLU A 94 14.93 18.63 -12.94
C GLU A 94 16.34 18.91 -12.43
N LEU A 95 17.30 18.02 -12.74
CA LEU A 95 18.72 18.17 -12.37
C LEU A 95 19.31 19.52 -12.80
N PHE A 96 18.76 20.12 -13.85
CA PHE A 96 19.07 21.46 -14.33
C PHE A 96 18.86 22.55 -13.25
N ASP A 97 17.86 22.42 -12.38
CA ASP A 97 17.58 23.39 -11.30
C ASP A 97 18.69 23.42 -10.23
N PHE A 98 19.55 22.40 -10.20
CA PHE A 98 20.65 22.28 -9.25
C PHE A 98 22.04 22.45 -9.88
N GLU A 99 22.13 22.62 -11.20
CA GLU A 99 23.42 22.74 -11.90
C GLU A 99 24.17 24.00 -11.47
N GLU A 100 23.45 25.10 -11.26
CA GLU A 100 24.00 26.36 -10.72
C GLU A 100 24.50 26.20 -9.27
N LEU A 101 23.78 25.45 -8.45
CA LEU A 101 24.14 25.20 -7.05
C LEU A 101 25.35 24.27 -6.94
N LEU A 102 25.47 23.31 -7.86
CA LEU A 102 26.61 22.41 -7.97
C LEU A 102 27.86 23.15 -8.45
N LEU A 103 27.70 24.11 -9.37
CA LEU A 103 28.78 25.00 -9.78
C LEU A 103 29.27 25.88 -8.62
N ASP A 104 28.37 26.51 -7.86
CA ASP A 104 28.72 27.35 -6.69
C ASP A 104 29.46 26.54 -5.60
N ASP A 105 29.02 25.30 -5.34
CA ASP A 105 29.71 24.39 -4.42
C ASP A 105 31.10 23.99 -4.94
N THR A 106 31.26 23.74 -6.25
CA THR A 106 32.56 23.41 -6.84
C THR A 106 33.52 24.59 -6.87
N ASP A 107 33.01 25.80 -7.12
CA ASP A 107 33.80 27.03 -7.13
C ASP A 107 34.27 27.37 -5.72
N ARG A 108 33.40 27.24 -4.71
CA ARG A 108 33.81 27.36 -3.29
C ARG A 108 34.91 26.38 -2.91
N LEU A 109 34.79 25.11 -3.34
CA LEU A 109 35.81 24.09 -3.10
C LEU A 109 37.14 24.39 -3.80
N ALA A 110 37.11 25.02 -4.98
CA ALA A 110 38.31 25.45 -5.67
C ALA A 110 38.99 26.61 -4.93
N TRP A 111 38.20 27.60 -4.48
CA TRP A 111 38.70 28.74 -3.72
C TRP A 111 39.30 28.34 -2.36
N ASP A 112 38.70 27.37 -1.67
CA ASP A 112 39.25 26.83 -0.42
C ASP A 112 40.60 26.13 -0.64
N LYS A 113 40.76 25.44 -1.78
CA LYS A 113 42.04 24.81 -2.17
C LYS A 113 43.10 25.81 -2.59
N ASP A 114 42.72 26.86 -3.31
CA ASP A 114 43.64 27.92 -3.73
C ASP A 114 44.11 28.76 -2.53
N MET A 115 43.23 29.00 -1.54
CA MET A 115 43.61 29.60 -0.26
C MET A 115 44.57 28.70 0.54
N GLU A 116 44.39 27.38 0.53
CA GLU A 116 45.35 26.47 1.16
C GLU A 116 46.71 26.43 0.44
N ALA A 117 46.75 26.61 -0.88
CA ALA A 117 47.98 26.63 -1.66
C ALA A 117 48.78 27.94 -1.48
N ASP A 118 48.10 29.09 -1.46
CA ASP A 118 48.74 30.41 -1.31
C ASP A 118 49.30 30.64 0.11
N VAL A 119 48.81 29.91 1.13
CA VAL A 119 49.35 29.97 2.50
C VAL A 119 50.69 29.22 2.63
N VAL A 120 51.03 28.32 1.70
CA VAL A 120 52.24 27.47 1.78
C VAL A 120 53.45 28.10 1.07
N ASP A 121 53.26 29.02 0.12
CA ASP A 121 54.35 29.68 -0.63
C ASP A 121 54.86 30.99 0.03
N GLY A 122 54.42 31.25 1.26
CA GLY A 122 54.73 32.48 2.01
C GLY A 122 55.68 32.31 3.20
N TRP A 123 56.69 31.42 3.16
CA TRP A 123 57.86 31.41 4.07
C TRP A 123 59.12 30.84 3.41
#